data_AF-A0A512MFE5-F1
#
_entry.id   AF-A0A512MFE5-F1
#
_cell.length_a   1.000
_cell.length_b   1.000
_cell.length_c   1.000
_cell.angle_alpha   90.00
_cell.angle_beta   90.00
_cell.angle_gamma   90.00
#
_symmetry.space_group_name_H-M   'P 1'
#
loop_
_entity.id
_entity.type
_entity.pdbx_description
1 polymer ?
#
loop_
_entity_poly.entity_id
_entity_poly.type
_entity_poly.pdbx_seq_one_letter_code
_entity_poly.pdbx_strand_id
1 'polypeptide(L)'
;MTRDTEAQLLDFCAHQHGAFQESAWLGPKPVSRDEMAAVCLFLGGVDWFGHRQSLIALGHRILDGADVSFSDLVSRIGFDCARFSNLLKRRIGHA
;
A
#
# COMPACT_ATOMS: atom_id res chain seq x y z
N MET A 1 5.62 11.35 0.24
CA MET A 1 6.23 10.04 0.00
C MET A 1 7.53 10.31 -0.69
N THR A 2 8.61 9.81 -0.11
CA THR A 2 9.94 9.98 -0.68
C THR A 2 10.16 8.90 -1.75
N ARG A 3 11.14 9.10 -2.63
CA ARG A 3 11.51 8.05 -3.62
C ARG A 3 11.98 6.77 -2.94
N ASP A 4 12.61 6.90 -1.78
CA ASP A 4 13.12 5.77 -1.00
C ASP A 4 11.97 4.95 -0.39
N THR A 5 11.02 5.63 0.30
CA THR A 5 9.83 4.96 0.86
C THR A 5 8.92 4.37 -0.23
N GLU A 6 8.80 5.03 -1.39
CA GLU A 6 8.11 4.49 -2.58
C GLU A 6 8.76 3.19 -3.07
N ALA A 7 10.09 3.18 -3.23
CA ALA A 7 10.81 1.99 -3.68
C ALA A 7 10.63 0.83 -2.70
N GLN A 8 10.70 1.07 -1.39
CA GLN A 8 10.49 0.03 -0.39
C GLN A 8 9.06 -0.52 -0.39
N LEU A 9 8.04 0.34 -0.54
CA LEU A 9 6.65 -0.08 -0.68
C LEU A 9 6.44 -0.95 -1.92
N LEU A 10 7.03 -0.55 -3.03
CA LEU A 10 6.95 -1.31 -4.28
C LEU A 10 7.59 -2.70 -4.14
N ASP A 11 8.75 -2.81 -3.48
CA ASP A 11 9.37 -4.11 -3.19
C ASP A 11 8.46 -4.97 -2.31
N PHE A 12 7.97 -4.40 -1.22
CA PHE A 12 7.08 -5.09 -0.30
C PHE A 12 5.81 -5.59 -1.02
N CYS A 13 5.16 -4.73 -1.81
CA CYS A 13 3.96 -5.09 -2.56
C CYS A 13 4.22 -6.17 -3.62
N ALA A 14 5.38 -6.15 -4.28
CA ALA A 14 5.75 -7.19 -5.23
C ALA A 14 5.91 -8.55 -4.54
N HIS A 15 6.54 -8.60 -3.36
CA HIS A 15 6.62 -9.84 -2.57
C HIS A 15 5.24 -10.32 -2.11
N GLN A 16 4.37 -9.40 -1.64
CA GLN A 16 3.02 -9.72 -1.19
C GLN A 16 2.10 -10.19 -2.32
N HIS A 17 2.35 -9.79 -3.56
CA HIS A 17 1.63 -10.31 -4.73
C HIS A 17 1.89 -11.82 -4.93
N GLY A 18 3.11 -12.29 -4.67
CA GLY A 18 3.45 -13.72 -4.78
C GLY A 18 3.03 -14.55 -3.57
N ALA A 19 3.13 -13.99 -2.36
CA ALA A 19 2.77 -14.66 -1.12
C ALA A 19 2.16 -13.65 -0.13
N PHE A 20 0.84 -13.47 -0.20
CA PHE A 20 0.13 -12.54 0.68
C PHE A 20 0.20 -12.99 2.13
N GLN A 21 0.68 -12.10 3.01
CA GLN A 21 0.82 -12.33 4.44
C GLN A 21 0.31 -11.10 5.21
N GLU A 22 -0.91 -11.20 5.73
CA GLU A 22 -1.61 -10.10 6.39
C GLU A 22 -0.81 -9.50 7.58
N SER A 23 -0.15 -10.35 8.38
CA SER A 23 0.69 -9.94 9.50
C SER A 23 1.89 -9.09 9.08
N ALA A 24 2.42 -9.32 7.87
CA ALA A 24 3.56 -8.57 7.35
C ALA A 24 3.23 -7.09 7.15
N TRP A 25 1.96 -6.72 6.93
CA TRP A 25 1.51 -5.34 6.74
C TRP A 25 1.55 -4.52 8.04
N LEU A 26 1.31 -5.17 9.18
CA LEU A 26 1.31 -4.54 10.51
C LEU A 26 2.70 -4.47 11.16
N GLY A 27 3.69 -5.19 10.61
CA GLY A 27 5.05 -5.19 11.13
C GLY A 27 5.80 -3.85 10.94
N PRO A 28 6.86 -3.62 11.74
CA PRO A 28 7.67 -2.41 11.64
C PRO A 28 8.32 -2.29 10.26
N LYS A 29 8.27 -1.10 9.66
CA LYS A 29 8.86 -0.80 8.36
C LYS A 29 9.40 0.62 8.32
N PRO A 30 10.28 0.95 7.36
CA PRO A 30 10.84 2.29 7.22
C PRO A 30 9.90 3.27 6.51
N VAL A 31 8.59 2.96 6.47
CA VAL A 31 7.55 3.75 5.83
C VAL A 31 6.54 4.19 6.88
N SER A 32 5.95 5.36 6.70
CA SER A 32 4.96 5.87 7.63
C SER A 32 3.67 5.03 7.62
N ARG A 33 2.92 5.09 8.71
CA ARG A 33 1.61 4.43 8.81
C ARG A 33 0.65 4.95 7.74
N ASP A 34 0.67 6.25 7.46
CA ASP A 34 -0.12 6.87 6.40
C ASP A 34 0.26 6.31 5.02
N GLU A 35 1.56 6.24 4.70
CA GLU A 35 2.01 5.65 3.43
C GLU A 35 1.55 4.18 3.28
N MET A 36 1.66 3.38 4.34
CA MET A 36 1.18 2.00 4.30
C MET A 36 -0.34 1.91 4.16
N ALA A 37 -1.09 2.71 4.91
CA ALA A 37 -2.54 2.72 4.85
C ALA A 37 -3.06 3.16 3.47
N ALA A 38 -2.46 4.19 2.86
CA ALA A 38 -2.78 4.60 1.50
C ALA A 38 -2.58 3.44 0.52
N VAL A 39 -1.45 2.74 0.60
CA VAL A 39 -1.15 1.61 -0.29
C VAL A 39 -2.15 0.47 -0.07
N CYS A 40 -2.47 0.10 1.18
CA CYS A 40 -3.51 -0.88 1.49
C CYS A 40 -4.85 -0.54 0.83
N LEU A 41 -5.34 0.68 1.06
CA LEU A 41 -6.63 1.15 0.55
C LEU A 41 -6.63 1.21 -0.99
N PHE A 42 -5.53 1.68 -1.59
CA PHE A 42 -5.36 1.72 -3.03
C PHE A 42 -5.40 0.31 -3.65
N LEU A 43 -4.59 -0.62 -3.14
CA LEU A 43 -4.50 -1.99 -3.65
C LEU A 43 -5.81 -2.77 -3.48
N GLY A 44 -6.51 -2.53 -2.36
CA GLY A 44 -7.84 -3.08 -2.13
C GLY A 44 -8.89 -2.49 -3.07
N GLY A 45 -8.80 -1.20 -3.40
CA GLY A 45 -9.69 -0.52 -4.34
C GLY A 45 -9.57 -1.02 -5.78
N VAL A 46 -8.36 -1.40 -6.21
CA VAL A 46 -8.08 -1.91 -7.57
C VAL A 46 -8.04 -3.45 -7.66
N ASP A 47 -8.41 -4.14 -6.58
CA ASP A 47 -8.46 -5.61 -6.45
C ASP A 47 -7.19 -6.33 -6.93
N TRP A 48 -6.01 -5.77 -6.60
CA TRP A 48 -4.76 -6.24 -7.19
C TRP A 48 -4.43 -7.69 -6.80
N PHE A 49 -4.63 -8.05 -5.54
CA PHE A 49 -4.18 -9.34 -5.00
C PHE A 49 -5.32 -10.34 -4.80
N GLY A 50 -6.57 -10.02 -5.19
CA GLY A 50 -7.76 -10.79 -4.82
C GLY A 50 -8.08 -10.75 -3.31
N HIS A 51 -7.32 -9.97 -2.54
CA HIS A 51 -7.45 -9.79 -1.09
C HIS A 51 -8.06 -8.44 -0.73
N ARG A 52 -9.02 -7.97 -1.54
CA ARG A 52 -9.63 -6.64 -1.38
C ARG A 52 -10.11 -6.35 0.05
N GLN A 53 -10.89 -7.25 0.65
CA GLN A 53 -11.44 -7.04 1.98
C GLN A 53 -10.35 -6.96 3.06
N SER A 54 -9.37 -7.87 2.99
CA SER A 54 -8.19 -7.87 3.88
C SER A 54 -7.39 -6.58 3.78
N LEU A 55 -7.11 -6.11 2.56
CA LEU A 55 -6.36 -4.87 2.33
C LEU A 55 -7.10 -3.63 2.83
N ILE A 56 -8.41 -3.54 2.60
CA ILE A 56 -9.22 -2.43 3.13
C ILE A 56 -9.23 -2.46 4.67
N ALA A 57 -9.45 -3.64 5.27
CA ALA A 57 -9.44 -3.81 6.72
C ALA A 57 -8.08 -3.46 7.33
N LEU A 58 -6.97 -3.86 6.68
CA LEU A 58 -5.62 -3.50 7.08
C LEU A 58 -5.39 -1.98 7.02
N GLY A 59 -5.84 -1.32 5.95
CA GLY A 59 -5.74 0.14 5.83
C GLY A 59 -6.40 0.85 7.01
N HIS A 60 -7.64 0.48 7.33
CA HIS A 60 -8.35 1.05 8.49
C HIS A 60 -7.71 0.70 9.84
N ARG A 61 -7.19 -0.52 9.98
CA ARG A 61 -6.49 -0.95 11.20
C ARG A 61 -5.19 -0.17 11.40
N ILE A 62 -4.44 0.10 10.33
CA ILE A 62 -3.20 0.90 10.39
C ILE A 62 -3.49 2.35 10.75
N LEU A 63 -4.67 2.87 10.41
CA LEU A 63 -5.13 4.19 10.82
C LEU A 63 -5.75 4.22 12.22
N ASP A 64 -5.77 3.10 12.96
CA ASP A 64 -6.43 2.96 14.27
C ASP A 64 -7.89 3.46 14.26
N GLY A 65 -8.59 3.29 13.14
CA GLY A 65 -9.97 3.77 12.99
C GLY A 65 -10.13 5.28 12.82
N ALA A 66 -9.04 6.02 12.56
CA ALA A 66 -9.13 7.42 12.21
C ALA A 66 -10.00 7.62 10.96
N ASP A 67 -10.95 8.55 11.05
CA ASP A 67 -11.85 8.93 9.95
C ASP A 67 -11.12 9.83 8.97
N VAL A 68 -10.09 9.29 8.33
CA VAL A 68 -9.30 9.98 7.31
C VAL A 68 -9.69 9.41 5.96
N SER A 69 -10.17 10.27 5.07
CA SER A 69 -10.51 9.85 3.72
C SER A 69 -9.24 9.45 2.96
N PHE A 70 -9.36 8.49 2.03
CA PHE A 70 -8.25 8.12 1.15
C PHE A 70 -7.69 9.33 0.39
N SER A 71 -8.55 10.25 -0.06
CA SER A 71 -8.15 11.47 -0.76
C SER A 71 -7.27 12.38 0.10
N ASP A 72 -7.62 12.55 1.37
CA ASP A 72 -6.81 13.33 2.31
C ASP A 72 -5.46 12.67 2.55
N LEU A 73 -5.45 11.35 2.69
CA LEU A 73 -4.25 10.56 2.92
C LEU A 73 -3.26 10.70 1.76
N VAL A 74 -3.76 10.48 0.55
CA VAL A 74 -3.01 10.61 -0.72
C VAL A 74 -2.45 12.01 -0.87
N SER A 75 -3.23 13.04 -0.56
CA SER A 75 -2.79 14.44 -0.65
C SER A 75 -1.70 14.76 0.37
N ARG A 76 -1.84 14.31 1.62
CA ARG A 76 -0.86 14.53 2.69
C ARG A 76 0.49 13.91 2.39
N ILE A 77 0.47 12.67 1.89
CA ILE A 77 1.69 11.94 1.59
C ILE A 77 2.14 12.16 0.14
N GLY A 78 1.45 12.95 -0.69
CA GLY A 78 1.78 13.10 -2.10
C GLY A 78 1.88 11.77 -2.85
N PHE A 79 0.96 10.84 -2.59
CA PHE A 79 0.93 9.53 -3.26
C PHE A 79 0.39 9.69 -4.68
N ASP A 80 1.11 9.17 -5.67
CA ASP A 80 0.65 9.16 -7.05
C ASP A 80 0.22 7.73 -7.42
N CYS A 81 -1.10 7.50 -7.41
CA CYS A 81 -1.69 6.20 -7.71
C CYS A 81 -1.30 5.67 -9.10
N ALA A 82 -1.26 6.54 -10.11
CA ALA A 82 -0.98 6.14 -11.49
C ALA A 82 0.49 5.74 -11.65
N ARG A 83 1.39 6.55 -11.09
CA ARG A 83 2.83 6.25 -11.05
C ARG A 83 3.10 4.98 -10.25
N PHE A 84 2.55 4.86 -9.04
CA PHE A 84 2.75 3.69 -8.18
C PHE A 84 2.26 2.42 -8.85
N SER A 85 1.08 2.45 -9.48
CA SER A 85 0.54 1.31 -10.24
C SER A 85 1.48 0.91 -11.39
N ASN A 86 1.97 1.86 -12.16
CA ASN A 86 2.87 1.57 -13.28
C ASN A 86 4.20 0.97 -12.81
N LEU A 87 4.76 1.46 -11.72
CA LEU A 87 5.99 0.93 -11.15
C LEU A 87 5.79 -0.47 -10.56
N LEU A 88 4.69 -0.70 -9.84
CA LEU A 88 4.41 -2.00 -9.24
C LEU A 88 4.14 -3.07 -10.31
N LYS A 89 3.41 -2.74 -11.37
CA LYS A 89 3.22 -3.64 -12.53
C LYS A 89 4.54 -4.05 -13.16
N ARG A 90 5.45 -3.09 -13.37
CA ARG A 90 6.80 -3.39 -13.89
C ARG A 90 7.57 -4.30 -12.95
N ARG A 91 7.45 -4.09 -11.64
CA ARG A 91 8.17 -4.88 -10.64
C ARG A 91 7.66 -6.31 -10.56
N ILE A 92 6.35 -6.51 -10.59
CA ILE A 92 5.72 -7.85 -10.59
C ILE A 92 5.99 -8.57 -11.92
N GLY A 93 5.91 -7.87 -13.06
CA GLY A 93 6.20 -8.46 -14.37
C GLY A 93 7.67 -8.84 -14.60
N HIS A 94 8.56 -8.40 -13.72
CA HIS A 94 9.98 -8.76 -13.70
C HIS A 94 10.36 -9.70 -12.53
N ALA A 95 9.42 -10.09 -11.66
CA ALA A 95 9.65 -10.91 -10.47
C ALA A 95 9.41 -12.41 -10.72
#